data_AF-A0A916C211-F1
#
_entry.id   AF-A0A916C211-F1
#
_cell.length_a   1.000
_cell.length_b   1.000
_cell.length_c   1.000
_cell.angle_alpha   90.00
_cell.angle_beta   90.00
_cell.angle_gamma   90.00
#
_symmetry.space_group_name_H-M   'P 1'
#
loop_
_entity.id
_entity.type
_entity.pdbx_description
1 polymer ?
#
loop_
_entity_poly.entity_id
_entity_poly.type
_entity_poly.pdbx_seq_one_letter_code
_entity_poly.pdbx_strand_id
1 'polypeptide(L)'
;MQTKRIVIFAVCLALLTAGCSGAAPVFKTPEDAITHYFQGLTQGDFQKIAQACAIDEMSEKFKFDLYTERIGYLIPIQSQSPSEYPLYIEINKTQLSSQIFTRVRIFAQSLLSHEDVASGKTIKIDAERTAAFIKDVDPKRLSGLELKKISLPNAELMNNVKYQENAAKQARIYGAAEFTERVALFSFEGNYYYLGFTLLRYGENWKISSPTSVIAQTSAMGNPTQTTVEEFEKIINSD
;
A
#
# COMPACT_ATOMS: atom_id res chain seq x y z
N MET A 1 43.60 -35.93 49.05
CA MET A 1 43.28 -36.26 47.64
C MET A 1 42.33 -35.20 47.12
N GLN A 2 42.83 -34.28 46.30
CA GLN A 2 42.11 -33.12 45.77
C GLN A 2 41.24 -33.53 44.57
N THR A 3 39.92 -33.40 44.70
CA THR A 3 38.97 -33.56 43.59
C THR A 3 38.81 -32.21 42.88
N LYS A 4 39.37 -32.11 41.68
CA LYS A 4 39.32 -30.92 40.82
C LYS A 4 37.87 -30.64 40.38
N ARG A 5 37.37 -29.44 40.68
CA ARG A 5 36.15 -28.88 40.07
C ARG A 5 36.50 -28.37 38.68
N ILE A 6 35.91 -28.97 37.65
CA ILE A 6 35.97 -28.48 36.27
C ILE A 6 34.81 -27.49 36.09
N VAL A 7 35.14 -26.21 35.96
CA VAL A 7 34.23 -25.15 35.55
C VAL A 7 34.27 -25.10 34.03
N ILE A 8 33.17 -25.48 33.37
CA ILE A 8 33.03 -25.36 31.91
C ILE A 8 32.56 -23.93 31.63
N PHE A 9 33.44 -23.13 31.01
CA PHE A 9 33.12 -21.80 30.48
C PHE A 9 32.35 -21.93 29.16
N ALA A 10 31.29 -21.14 29.04
CA ALA A 10 30.41 -21.03 27.89
C ALA A 10 31.11 -20.38 26.68
N VAL A 11 30.71 -20.82 25.48
CA VAL A 11 30.83 -20.04 24.24
C VAL A 11 29.46 -20.07 23.55
N CYS A 12 28.61 -19.09 23.88
CA CYS A 12 27.44 -18.78 23.05
C CYS A 12 27.93 -17.98 21.85
N LEU A 13 28.08 -18.66 20.71
CA LEU A 13 28.32 -18.02 19.42
C LEU A 13 27.04 -17.29 19.00
N ALA A 14 26.93 -16.02 19.34
CA ALA A 14 25.89 -15.14 18.82
C ALA A 14 26.16 -14.91 17.33
N LEU A 15 25.43 -15.63 16.47
CA LEU A 15 25.27 -15.27 15.06
C LEU A 15 24.42 -13.98 15.01
N LEU A 16 25.09 -12.84 15.19
CA LEU A 16 24.59 -11.56 14.73
C LEU A 16 24.58 -11.63 13.19
N THR A 17 23.44 -12.03 12.63
CA THR A 17 23.14 -11.70 11.24
C THR A 17 23.13 -10.19 11.16
N ALA A 18 24.23 -9.62 10.66
CA ALA A 18 24.29 -8.25 10.23
C ALA A 18 23.15 -8.07 9.21
N GLY A 19 22.04 -7.50 9.67
CA GLY A 19 21.02 -7.00 8.78
C GLY A 19 21.71 -5.96 7.93
N CYS A 20 21.94 -6.27 6.65
CA CYS A 20 22.32 -5.27 5.69
C CYS A 20 21.23 -4.18 5.72
N SER A 21 21.50 -3.08 6.42
CA SER A 21 20.82 -1.81 6.22
C SER A 21 21.21 -1.29 4.83
N GLY A 22 20.72 -1.97 3.79
CA GLY A 22 20.74 -1.44 2.44
C GLY A 22 19.90 -0.17 2.43
N ALA A 23 20.36 0.85 1.71
CA ALA A 23 19.56 2.04 1.47
C ALA A 23 18.20 1.63 0.91
N ALA A 24 17.14 2.32 1.35
CA ALA A 24 15.80 2.06 0.83
C ALA A 24 15.79 2.17 -0.70
N PRO A 25 15.05 1.30 -1.41
CA PRO A 25 14.99 1.34 -2.86
C PRO A 25 14.49 2.70 -3.36
N VAL A 26 15.06 3.15 -4.47
CA VAL A 26 14.63 4.35 -5.21
C VAL A 26 13.89 3.89 -6.45
N PHE A 27 12.61 4.25 -6.55
CA PHE A 27 11.74 3.90 -7.67
C PHE A 27 11.71 5.06 -8.66
N LYS A 28 12.26 4.84 -9.87
CA LYS A 28 12.39 5.91 -10.88
C LYS A 28 11.09 6.16 -11.63
N THR A 29 10.20 5.17 -11.63
CA THR A 29 8.86 5.27 -12.23
C THR A 29 7.77 4.87 -11.23
N PRO A 30 6.52 5.34 -11.44
CA PRO A 30 5.36 4.82 -10.72
C PRO A 30 5.24 3.29 -10.79
N GLU A 31 5.56 2.72 -11.95
CA GLU A 31 5.49 1.30 -12.26
C GLU A 31 6.49 0.48 -11.43
N ASP A 32 7.68 1.02 -11.16
CA ASP A 32 8.69 0.37 -10.30
C ASP A 32 8.17 0.22 -8.87
N ALA A 33 7.56 1.26 -8.32
CA ALA A 33 7.00 1.23 -6.97
C ALA A 33 5.85 0.22 -6.85
N ILE A 34 4.94 0.19 -7.84
CA ILE A 34 3.83 -0.77 -7.88
C ILE A 34 4.34 -2.20 -8.04
N THR A 35 5.31 -2.42 -8.92
CA THR A 35 5.91 -3.73 -9.11
C THR A 35 6.56 -4.22 -7.82
N HIS A 36 7.29 -3.35 -7.11
CA HIS A 36 7.89 -3.68 -5.82
C HIS A 36 6.85 -4.00 -4.73
N TYR A 37 5.75 -3.25 -4.70
CA TYR A 37 4.60 -3.51 -3.84
C TYR A 37 3.99 -4.89 -4.11
N PHE A 38 3.73 -5.26 -5.37
CA PHE A 38 3.22 -6.58 -5.74
C PHE A 38 4.20 -7.71 -5.40
N GLN A 39 5.50 -7.50 -5.57
CA GLN A 39 6.51 -8.46 -5.10
C GLN A 39 6.46 -8.64 -3.58
N GLY A 40 6.21 -7.57 -2.81
CA GLY A 40 6.00 -7.66 -1.37
C GLY A 40 4.77 -8.50 -1.01
N LEU A 41 3.66 -8.33 -1.75
CA LEU A 41 2.46 -9.15 -1.60
C LEU A 41 2.72 -10.64 -1.88
N THR A 42 3.39 -10.95 -2.99
CA THR A 42 3.67 -12.36 -3.37
C THR A 42 4.63 -13.05 -2.42
N GLN A 43 5.52 -12.29 -1.76
CA GLN A 43 6.52 -12.79 -0.82
C GLN A 43 6.05 -12.80 0.63
N GLY A 44 4.88 -12.20 0.92
CA GLY A 44 4.45 -11.93 2.30
C GLY A 44 5.42 -11.01 3.06
N ASP A 45 6.14 -10.13 2.33
CA ASP A 45 7.16 -9.26 2.89
C ASP A 45 6.58 -7.88 3.20
N PHE A 46 6.23 -7.69 4.47
CA PHE A 46 5.72 -6.43 5.01
C PHE A 46 6.67 -5.25 4.78
N GLN A 47 7.99 -5.46 4.95
CA GLN A 47 8.97 -4.38 4.83
C GLN A 47 9.09 -3.94 3.39
N LYS A 48 9.05 -4.88 2.45
CA LYS A 48 9.04 -4.59 1.02
C LYS A 48 7.80 -3.78 0.60
N ILE A 49 6.63 -4.12 1.13
CA ILE A 49 5.40 -3.34 0.94
C ILE A 49 5.59 -1.91 1.50
N ALA A 50 6.05 -1.79 2.75
CA ALA A 50 6.28 -0.48 3.39
C ALA A 50 7.24 0.39 2.58
N GLN A 51 8.33 -0.20 2.07
CA GLN A 51 9.34 0.50 1.28
C GLN A 51 8.78 1.11 0.01
N ALA A 52 7.76 0.51 -0.62
CA ALA A 52 7.10 1.08 -1.80
C ALA A 52 6.14 2.23 -1.47
N CYS A 53 5.76 2.42 -0.20
CA CYS A 53 4.77 3.40 0.23
C CYS A 53 5.40 4.70 0.73
N ALA A 54 4.68 5.81 0.56
CA ALA A 54 5.09 7.17 0.93
C ALA A 54 4.88 7.47 2.43
N ILE A 55 4.98 6.48 3.31
CA ILE A 55 4.58 6.60 4.71
C ILE A 55 5.41 7.67 5.42
N ASP A 56 6.74 7.58 5.30
CA ASP A 56 7.66 8.51 5.95
C ASP A 56 7.52 9.90 5.35
N GLU A 57 7.58 10.01 4.02
CA GLU A 57 7.54 11.29 3.33
C GLU A 57 6.22 12.03 3.57
N MET A 58 5.08 11.35 3.54
CA MET A 58 3.79 11.95 3.85
C MET A 58 3.70 12.36 5.33
N SER A 59 4.27 11.58 6.25
CA SER A 59 4.21 11.90 7.68
C SER A 59 5.02 13.14 8.06
N GLU A 60 6.14 13.37 7.38
CA GLU A 60 7.09 14.46 7.65
C GLU A 60 6.77 15.74 6.89
N LYS A 61 6.20 15.60 5.68
CA LYS A 61 6.08 16.73 4.73
C LYS A 61 4.66 17.22 4.54
N PHE A 62 3.69 16.66 5.27
CA PHE A 62 2.30 17.10 5.17
C PHE A 62 2.13 18.57 5.55
N LYS A 63 1.38 19.29 4.72
CA LYS A 63 1.09 20.72 4.82
C LYS A 63 -0.37 20.90 5.24
N PHE A 64 -0.55 21.02 6.56
CA PHE A 64 -1.86 21.06 7.20
C PHE A 64 -2.68 22.29 6.78
N ASP A 65 -2.02 23.43 6.61
CA ASP A 65 -2.60 24.66 6.08
C ASP A 65 -3.17 24.45 4.67
N LEU A 66 -2.37 23.90 3.74
CA LEU A 66 -2.81 23.62 2.37
C LEU A 66 -3.93 22.59 2.32
N TYR A 67 -3.88 21.59 3.21
CA TYR A 67 -4.95 20.60 3.33
C TYR A 67 -6.27 21.25 3.75
N THR A 68 -6.26 21.98 4.86
CA THR A 68 -7.47 22.63 5.40
C THR A 68 -8.01 23.72 4.49
N GLU A 69 -7.15 24.50 3.81
CA GLU A 69 -7.56 25.45 2.76
C GLU A 69 -8.29 24.74 1.61
N ARG A 70 -7.76 23.59 1.15
CA ARG A 70 -8.37 22.84 0.05
C ARG A 70 -9.73 22.27 0.42
N ILE A 71 -9.87 21.68 1.60
CA ILE A 71 -11.12 21.00 1.99
C ILE A 71 -12.14 21.95 2.62
N GLY A 72 -11.71 23.10 3.12
CA GLY A 72 -12.58 24.10 3.77
C GLY A 72 -13.07 23.74 5.17
N TYR A 73 -12.59 22.62 5.73
CA TYR A 73 -13.00 22.10 7.03
C TYR A 73 -11.80 21.54 7.80
N LEU A 74 -11.93 21.42 9.11
CA LEU A 74 -11.03 20.65 9.96
C LEU A 74 -11.71 19.32 10.30
N ILE A 75 -11.03 18.19 10.09
CA ILE A 75 -11.53 16.84 10.41
C ILE A 75 -10.60 16.17 11.43
N PRO A 76 -10.66 16.54 12.72
CA PRO A 76 -9.60 16.27 13.69
C PRO A 76 -9.23 14.79 13.88
N ILE A 77 -10.17 13.87 13.64
CA ILE A 77 -9.98 12.42 13.86
C ILE A 77 -9.38 11.74 12.63
N GLN A 78 -9.71 12.22 11.43
CA GLN A 78 -9.38 11.50 10.18
C GLN A 78 -8.23 12.15 9.42
N SER A 79 -8.02 13.46 9.57
CA SER A 79 -6.90 14.16 8.94
C SER A 79 -5.59 13.88 9.68
N GLN A 80 -4.47 13.93 8.94
CA GLN A 80 -3.15 14.00 9.54
C GLN A 80 -3.02 15.26 10.41
N SER A 81 -2.20 15.16 11.45
CA SER A 81 -1.83 16.28 12.31
C SER A 81 -0.73 17.16 11.67
N PRO A 82 -0.55 18.41 12.11
CA PRO A 82 0.51 19.29 11.60
C PRO A 82 1.90 18.68 11.76
N SER A 83 2.72 18.69 10.69
CA SER A 83 4.02 18.01 10.65
C SER A 83 5.18 18.85 11.16
N GLU A 84 4.91 20.04 11.70
CA GLU A 84 5.90 20.93 12.33
C GLU A 84 6.36 20.43 13.71
N TYR A 85 5.63 19.46 14.28
CA TYR A 85 5.88 18.93 15.62
C TYR A 85 6.32 17.46 15.54
N PRO A 86 7.49 17.08 16.10
CA PRO A 86 8.00 15.71 16.03
C PRO A 86 7.04 14.64 16.53
N LEU A 87 6.28 14.93 17.60
CA LEU A 87 5.26 14.01 18.11
C LEU A 87 4.18 13.70 17.06
N TYR A 88 3.73 14.71 16.31
CA TYR A 88 2.70 14.53 15.30
C TYR A 88 3.20 13.83 14.04
N ILE A 89 4.48 13.97 13.69
CA ILE A 89 5.10 13.18 12.62
C ILE A 89 4.98 11.68 12.94
N GLU A 90 5.35 11.26 14.15
CA GLU A 90 5.27 9.85 14.57
C GLU A 90 3.82 9.33 14.64
N ILE A 91 2.88 10.16 15.07
CA ILE A 91 1.45 9.85 15.05
C ILE A 91 0.97 9.67 13.60
N ASN A 92 1.31 10.60 12.71
CA ASN A 92 0.97 10.53 11.29
C ASN A 92 1.53 9.27 10.63
N LYS A 93 2.80 8.95 10.90
CA LYS A 93 3.48 7.75 10.39
C LYS A 93 2.76 6.48 10.84
N THR A 94 2.37 6.40 12.10
CA THR A 94 1.62 5.27 12.66
C THR A 94 0.24 5.14 12.01
N GLN A 95 -0.48 6.26 11.86
CA GLN A 95 -1.79 6.31 11.22
C GLN A 95 -1.71 5.88 9.75
N LEU A 96 -0.77 6.42 8.98
CA LEU A 96 -0.56 6.07 7.56
C LEU A 96 -0.19 4.60 7.39
N SER A 97 0.70 4.08 8.23
CA SER A 97 1.05 2.67 8.24
C SER A 97 -0.19 1.80 8.45
N SER A 98 -0.99 2.11 9.48
CA SER A 98 -2.24 1.40 9.77
C SER A 98 -3.21 1.43 8.59
N GLN A 99 -3.36 2.57 7.92
CA GLN A 99 -4.20 2.69 6.73
C GLN A 99 -3.72 1.83 5.56
N ILE A 100 -2.41 1.85 5.25
CA ILE A 100 -1.84 1.02 4.19
C ILE A 100 -2.03 -0.46 4.50
N PHE A 101 -1.66 -0.91 5.70
CA PHE A 101 -1.71 -2.35 6.03
C PHE A 101 -3.12 -2.87 6.27
N THR A 102 -4.07 -2.01 6.67
CA THR A 102 -5.48 -2.36 6.65
C THR A 102 -5.95 -2.65 5.23
N ARG A 103 -5.53 -1.86 4.23
CA ARG A 103 -5.85 -2.11 2.82
C ARG A 103 -5.16 -3.36 2.27
N VAL A 104 -3.90 -3.63 2.65
CA VAL A 104 -3.21 -4.88 2.31
C VAL A 104 -3.97 -6.10 2.86
N ARG A 105 -4.43 -6.02 4.11
CA ARG A 105 -5.26 -7.08 4.71
C ARG A 105 -6.57 -7.28 3.95
N ILE A 106 -7.28 -6.20 3.64
CA ILE A 106 -8.54 -6.26 2.88
C ILE A 106 -8.27 -6.86 1.49
N PHE A 107 -7.25 -6.40 0.78
CA PHE A 107 -6.83 -6.94 -0.50
C PHE A 107 -6.63 -8.47 -0.44
N ALA A 108 -5.83 -8.93 0.53
CA ALA A 108 -5.55 -10.36 0.69
C ALA A 108 -6.82 -11.15 1.02
N GLN A 109 -7.61 -10.69 2.00
CA GLN A 109 -8.82 -11.39 2.42
C GLN A 109 -9.91 -11.42 1.33
N SER A 110 -10.03 -10.35 0.54
CA SER A 110 -10.96 -10.29 -0.60
C SER A 110 -10.60 -11.24 -1.74
N LEU A 111 -9.32 -11.57 -1.92
CA LEU A 111 -8.89 -12.56 -2.91
C LEU A 111 -8.97 -13.99 -2.39
N LEU A 112 -8.65 -14.18 -1.11
CA LEU A 112 -8.44 -15.50 -0.54
C LEU A 112 -9.70 -16.14 0.04
N SER A 113 -10.63 -15.33 0.54
CA SER A 113 -11.85 -15.80 1.22
C SER A 113 -13.10 -15.63 0.35
N HIS A 114 -14.15 -16.38 0.72
CA HIS A 114 -15.49 -16.23 0.16
C HIS A 114 -16.35 -15.19 0.89
N GLU A 115 -15.79 -14.50 1.88
CA GLU A 115 -16.51 -13.55 2.72
C GLU A 115 -16.44 -12.14 2.13
N ASP A 116 -17.53 -11.38 2.27
CA ASP A 116 -17.59 -9.97 1.87
C ASP A 116 -16.89 -9.06 2.90
N VAL A 117 -15.56 -9.17 2.94
CA VAL A 117 -14.70 -8.45 3.89
C VAL A 117 -14.56 -6.95 3.59
N ALA A 118 -14.98 -6.51 2.40
CA ALA A 118 -14.79 -5.15 1.92
C ALA A 118 -16.01 -4.23 2.15
N SER A 119 -17.21 -4.79 2.34
CA SER A 119 -18.44 -3.98 2.50
C SER A 119 -18.58 -3.27 3.85
N GLY A 120 -17.71 -3.56 4.82
CA GLY A 120 -17.80 -3.03 6.18
C GLY A 120 -18.99 -3.56 6.99
N LYS A 121 -19.72 -4.55 6.46
CA LYS A 121 -20.85 -5.17 7.16
C LYS A 121 -20.35 -6.15 8.22
N THR A 122 -21.10 -6.24 9.32
CA THR A 122 -20.89 -7.33 10.29
C THR A 122 -21.33 -8.65 9.67
N ILE A 123 -20.41 -9.60 9.59
CA ILE A 123 -20.68 -10.94 9.07
C ILE A 123 -20.96 -11.88 10.25
N LYS A 124 -22.14 -12.49 10.27
CA LYS A 124 -22.45 -13.57 11.21
C LYS A 124 -21.77 -14.85 10.72
N ILE A 125 -20.88 -15.41 11.53
CA ILE A 125 -20.16 -16.67 11.27
C ILE A 125 -20.38 -17.65 12.42
N ASP A 126 -20.44 -18.93 12.12
CA ASP A 126 -20.43 -20.02 13.11
C ASP A 126 -19.04 -20.68 13.16
N ALA A 127 -18.88 -21.74 13.96
CA ALA A 127 -17.59 -22.41 14.13
C ALA A 127 -17.06 -23.04 12.83
N GLU A 128 -17.94 -23.60 12.00
CA GLU A 128 -17.56 -24.23 10.73
C GLU A 128 -17.07 -23.18 9.73
N ARG A 129 -17.84 -22.10 9.53
CA ARG A 129 -17.44 -20.98 8.67
C ARG A 129 -16.19 -20.28 9.18
N THR A 130 -16.00 -20.19 10.49
CA THR A 130 -14.76 -19.65 11.09
C THR A 130 -13.55 -20.51 10.70
N ALA A 131 -13.66 -21.84 10.82
CA ALA A 131 -12.58 -22.74 10.45
C ALA A 131 -12.28 -22.68 8.94
N ALA A 132 -13.31 -22.57 8.10
CA ALA A 132 -13.14 -22.37 6.66
C ALA A 132 -12.42 -21.04 6.36
N PHE A 133 -12.87 -19.92 6.93
CA PHE A 133 -12.24 -18.62 6.74
C PHE A 133 -10.75 -18.63 7.13
N ILE A 134 -10.39 -19.22 8.28
CA ILE A 134 -9.00 -19.32 8.74
C ILE A 134 -8.14 -20.10 7.73
N LYS A 135 -8.67 -21.18 7.16
CA LYS A 135 -7.98 -21.97 6.14
C LYS A 135 -7.84 -21.21 4.83
N ASP A 136 -8.89 -20.51 4.42
CA ASP A 136 -8.95 -19.83 3.13
C ASP A 136 -7.95 -18.66 3.07
N VAL A 137 -7.82 -17.88 4.15
CA VAL A 137 -6.96 -16.68 4.21
C VAL A 137 -5.46 -16.96 4.41
N ASP A 138 -4.96 -18.15 4.04
CA ASP A 138 -3.51 -18.44 4.04
C ASP A 138 -2.78 -17.51 3.04
N PRO A 139 -1.97 -16.55 3.52
CA PRO A 139 -1.31 -15.58 2.64
C PRO A 139 -0.27 -16.23 1.71
N LYS A 140 0.17 -17.48 1.97
CA LYS A 140 1.08 -18.18 1.06
C LYS A 140 0.50 -18.35 -0.34
N ARG A 141 -0.83 -18.44 -0.46
CA ARG A 141 -1.51 -18.51 -1.76
C ARG A 141 -1.21 -17.31 -2.64
N LEU A 142 -0.96 -16.13 -2.05
CA LEU A 142 -0.62 -14.90 -2.77
C LEU A 142 0.67 -15.01 -3.59
N SER A 143 1.52 -16.02 -3.36
CA SER A 143 2.67 -16.28 -4.23
C SER A 143 2.28 -16.58 -5.67
N GLY A 144 1.02 -16.96 -5.93
CA GLY A 144 0.45 -17.14 -7.26
C GLY A 144 -0.08 -15.87 -7.93
N LEU A 145 0.07 -14.69 -7.30
CA LEU A 145 -0.28 -13.42 -7.95
C LEU A 145 0.69 -13.13 -9.10
N GLU A 146 0.14 -12.82 -10.26
CA GLU A 146 0.92 -12.44 -11.44
C GLU A 146 0.49 -11.07 -11.93
N LEU A 147 1.36 -10.07 -11.75
CA LEU A 147 1.16 -8.73 -12.32
C LEU A 147 1.28 -8.80 -13.85
N LYS A 148 0.27 -8.31 -14.56
CA LYS A 148 0.17 -8.41 -16.03
C LYS A 148 0.45 -7.10 -16.74
N LYS A 149 -0.15 -6.01 -16.25
CA LYS A 149 -0.03 -4.68 -16.88
C LYS A 149 -0.23 -3.59 -15.85
N ILE A 150 0.52 -2.50 -15.99
CA ILE A 150 0.29 -1.24 -15.27
C ILE A 150 0.04 -0.16 -16.32
N SER A 151 -0.99 0.67 -16.12
CA SER A 151 -1.35 1.74 -17.06
C SER A 151 -1.96 2.95 -16.32
N LEU A 152 -2.13 4.05 -17.05
CA LEU A 152 -3.00 5.15 -16.63
C LEU A 152 -4.47 4.69 -16.68
N PRO A 153 -5.31 5.04 -15.69
CA PRO A 153 -6.72 4.65 -15.65
C PRO A 153 -7.66 5.44 -16.57
N ASN A 154 -7.24 6.59 -17.10
CA ASN A 154 -7.89 7.33 -18.20
C ASN A 154 -6.87 8.39 -18.67
N ALA A 155 -6.19 8.14 -19.79
CA ALA A 155 -5.10 9.01 -20.23
C ALA A 155 -5.57 10.41 -20.65
N GLU A 156 -6.75 10.53 -21.26
CA GLU A 156 -7.30 11.83 -21.68
C GLU A 156 -7.60 12.72 -20.48
N LEU A 157 -8.35 12.21 -19.51
CA LEU A 157 -8.69 12.94 -18.29
C LEU A 157 -7.43 13.32 -17.50
N MET A 158 -6.44 12.44 -17.44
CA MET A 158 -5.18 12.73 -16.74
C MET A 158 -4.31 13.78 -17.46
N ASN A 159 -4.48 13.95 -18.77
CA ASN A 159 -3.82 15.00 -19.55
C ASN A 159 -4.62 16.31 -19.58
N ASN A 160 -5.83 16.34 -19.01
CA ASN A 160 -6.62 17.56 -18.90
C ASN A 160 -5.94 18.58 -17.97
N VAL A 161 -5.86 19.85 -18.41
CA VAL A 161 -5.21 20.94 -17.65
C VAL A 161 -5.80 21.09 -16.25
N LYS A 162 -7.13 21.03 -16.10
CA LYS A 162 -7.80 21.15 -14.80
C LYS A 162 -7.46 19.98 -13.88
N TYR A 163 -7.31 18.78 -14.43
CA TYR A 163 -6.82 17.64 -13.65
C TYR A 163 -5.39 17.88 -13.19
N GLN A 164 -4.47 18.28 -14.09
CA GLN A 164 -3.07 18.52 -13.77
C GLN A 164 -2.89 19.61 -12.71
N GLU A 165 -3.66 20.70 -12.78
CA GLU A 165 -3.68 21.74 -11.74
C GLU A 165 -4.14 21.18 -10.39
N ASN A 166 -5.17 20.33 -10.38
CA ASN A 166 -5.66 19.69 -9.17
C ASN A 166 -4.67 18.67 -8.61
N ALA A 167 -4.03 17.88 -9.47
CA ALA A 167 -2.97 16.95 -9.09
C ALA A 167 -1.78 17.70 -8.46
N ALA A 168 -1.33 18.80 -9.06
CA ALA A 168 -0.28 19.64 -8.49
C ALA A 168 -0.65 20.21 -7.11
N LYS A 169 -1.89 20.66 -6.92
CA LYS A 169 -2.40 21.10 -5.60
C LYS A 169 -2.35 19.95 -4.58
N GLN A 170 -2.74 18.74 -4.97
CA GLN A 170 -2.69 17.56 -4.11
C GLN A 170 -1.26 17.14 -3.76
N ALA A 171 -0.34 17.17 -4.72
CA ALA A 171 1.07 16.86 -4.49
C ALA A 171 1.67 17.78 -3.41
N ARG A 172 1.38 19.09 -3.49
CA ARG A 172 1.88 20.09 -2.53
C ARG A 172 1.41 19.86 -1.10
N ILE A 173 0.19 19.36 -0.91
CA ILE A 173 -0.32 19.01 0.43
C ILE A 173 0.58 17.99 1.12
N TYR A 174 1.16 17.06 0.37
CA TYR A 174 2.04 16.02 0.92
C TYR A 174 3.53 16.32 0.70
N GLY A 175 3.88 17.57 0.35
CA GLY A 175 5.25 17.99 0.06
C GLY A 175 5.91 17.23 -1.11
N ALA A 176 5.10 16.68 -2.02
CA ALA A 176 5.54 15.99 -3.22
C ALA A 176 5.64 16.94 -4.43
N ALA A 177 6.47 16.58 -5.39
CA ALA A 177 6.59 17.30 -6.67
C ALA A 177 5.48 16.94 -7.65
N GLU A 178 5.04 15.69 -7.65
CA GLU A 178 3.99 15.20 -8.55
C GLU A 178 3.02 14.28 -7.82
N PHE A 179 1.79 14.25 -8.34
CA PHE A 179 0.71 13.36 -7.97
C PHE A 179 0.21 12.70 -9.25
N THR A 180 0.08 11.38 -9.25
CA THR A 180 -0.47 10.65 -10.39
C THR A 180 -1.20 9.40 -9.92
N GLU A 181 -1.92 8.77 -10.84
CA GLU A 181 -2.63 7.52 -10.58
C GLU A 181 -2.22 6.47 -11.61
N ARG A 182 -2.29 5.21 -11.20
CA ARG A 182 -2.11 4.04 -12.06
C ARG A 182 -3.17 3.01 -11.74
N VAL A 183 -3.41 2.11 -12.67
CA VAL A 183 -4.18 0.90 -12.45
C VAL A 183 -3.35 -0.30 -12.89
N ALA A 184 -3.37 -1.34 -12.08
CA ALA A 184 -2.64 -2.58 -12.32
C ALA A 184 -3.62 -3.73 -12.59
N LEU A 185 -3.50 -4.37 -13.75
CA LEU A 185 -4.12 -5.65 -14.07
C LEU A 185 -3.22 -6.77 -13.57
N PHE A 186 -3.81 -7.75 -12.89
CA PHE A 186 -3.12 -8.95 -12.43
C PHE A 186 -4.04 -10.17 -12.51
N SER A 187 -3.45 -11.35 -12.50
CA SER A 187 -4.20 -12.61 -12.39
C SER A 187 -3.92 -13.31 -11.08
N PHE A 188 -4.93 -14.03 -10.60
CA PHE A 188 -4.87 -14.85 -9.40
C PHE A 188 -5.80 -16.05 -9.55
N GLU A 189 -5.29 -17.27 -9.33
CA GLU A 189 -6.08 -18.51 -9.35
C GLU A 189 -7.05 -18.64 -10.54
N GLY A 190 -6.56 -18.30 -11.73
CA GLY A 190 -7.31 -18.41 -13.00
C GLY A 190 -8.25 -17.25 -13.33
N ASN A 191 -8.37 -16.24 -12.46
CA ASN A 191 -9.19 -15.05 -12.67
C ASN A 191 -8.32 -13.79 -12.86
N TYR A 192 -8.89 -12.77 -13.51
CA TYR A 192 -8.27 -11.45 -13.66
C TYR A 192 -8.92 -10.43 -12.72
N TYR A 193 -8.08 -9.54 -12.23
CA TYR A 193 -8.46 -8.47 -11.31
C TYR A 193 -7.69 -7.21 -11.62
N TYR A 194 -8.23 -6.07 -11.22
CA TYR A 194 -7.48 -4.82 -11.20
C TYR A 194 -7.53 -4.11 -9.85
N LEU A 195 -6.50 -3.31 -9.60
CA LEU A 195 -6.39 -2.43 -8.44
C LEU A 195 -5.81 -1.07 -8.86
N GLY A 196 -6.35 0.00 -8.30
CA GLY A 196 -5.87 1.36 -8.51
C GLY A 196 -4.77 1.74 -7.53
N PHE A 197 -3.95 2.71 -7.91
CA PHE A 197 -2.87 3.26 -7.09
C PHE A 197 -2.81 4.76 -7.26
N THR A 198 -2.62 5.46 -6.14
CA THR A 198 -2.28 6.88 -6.11
C THR A 198 -0.82 6.99 -5.69
N LEU A 199 -0.05 7.79 -6.42
CA LEU A 199 1.39 7.90 -6.25
C LEU A 199 1.85 9.34 -6.14
N LEU A 200 2.93 9.52 -5.37
CA LEU A 200 3.58 10.79 -5.12
C LEU A 200 5.06 10.69 -5.51
N ARG A 201 5.61 11.76 -6.09
CA ARG A 201 7.04 11.85 -6.41
C ARG A 201 7.78 12.76 -5.44
N TYR A 202 8.85 12.24 -4.82
CA TYR A 202 9.75 12.96 -3.93
C TYR A 202 11.17 12.95 -4.52
N GLY A 203 11.61 14.07 -5.09
CA GLY A 203 12.85 14.09 -5.87
C GLY A 203 12.73 13.14 -7.06
N GLU A 204 13.62 12.17 -7.18
CA GLU A 204 13.55 11.12 -8.22
C GLU A 204 12.80 9.86 -7.79
N ASN A 205 12.24 9.83 -6.57
CA ASN A 205 11.65 8.64 -5.98
C ASN A 205 10.12 8.67 -6.04
N TRP A 206 9.51 7.70 -6.71
CA TRP A 206 8.07 7.49 -6.70
C TRP A 206 7.64 6.57 -5.57
N LYS A 207 6.54 6.91 -4.90
CA LYS A 207 6.02 6.15 -3.78
C LYS A 207 4.50 6.07 -3.84
N ILE A 208 3.94 4.97 -3.38
CA ILE A 208 2.50 4.75 -3.30
C ILE A 208 1.96 5.50 -2.07
N SER A 209 1.06 6.45 -2.27
CA SER A 209 0.33 7.08 -1.15
C SER A 209 -0.85 6.22 -0.71
N SER A 210 -1.53 5.57 -1.67
CA SER A 210 -2.60 4.61 -1.38
C SER A 210 -2.80 3.61 -2.53
N PRO A 211 -3.17 2.35 -2.22
CA PRO A 211 -3.59 1.37 -3.21
C PRO A 211 -5.07 1.59 -3.59
N THR A 212 -5.36 2.80 -4.08
CA THR A 212 -6.66 3.21 -4.61
C THR A 212 -6.44 4.20 -5.76
N SER A 213 -7.36 4.24 -6.72
CA SER A 213 -7.45 5.26 -7.76
C SER A 213 -8.88 5.79 -7.84
N VAL A 214 -9.02 7.11 -7.76
CA VAL A 214 -10.29 7.82 -7.93
C VAL A 214 -10.67 7.87 -9.40
N ILE A 215 -9.70 8.10 -10.29
CA ILE A 215 -9.95 8.14 -11.74
C ILE A 215 -10.43 6.79 -12.25
N ALA A 216 -9.84 5.69 -11.78
CA ALA A 216 -10.28 4.34 -12.10
C ALA A 216 -11.56 3.90 -11.36
N GLN A 217 -12.11 4.74 -10.47
CA GLN A 217 -13.26 4.42 -9.61
C GLN A 217 -13.09 3.11 -8.82
N THR A 218 -11.85 2.81 -8.41
CA THR A 218 -11.57 1.61 -7.60
C THR A 218 -12.04 1.78 -6.16
N SER A 219 -12.25 0.66 -5.47
CA SER A 219 -12.72 0.67 -4.09
C SER A 219 -11.83 1.51 -3.16
N ALA A 220 -12.44 2.40 -2.37
CA ALA A 220 -11.74 3.16 -1.34
C ALA A 220 -11.15 2.27 -0.22
N MET A 221 -11.68 1.04 -0.07
CA MET A 221 -11.22 0.06 0.90
C MET A 221 -9.99 -0.73 0.43
N GLY A 222 -9.59 -0.60 -0.85
CA GLY A 222 -8.41 -1.24 -1.41
C GLY A 222 -8.60 -2.72 -1.76
N ASN A 223 -9.83 -3.23 -1.79
CA ASN A 223 -10.09 -4.56 -2.36
C ASN A 223 -9.96 -4.50 -3.90
N PRO A 224 -9.44 -5.57 -4.52
CA PRO A 224 -9.37 -5.66 -5.97
C PRO A 224 -10.76 -5.89 -6.58
N THR A 225 -10.91 -5.48 -7.83
CA THR A 225 -12.13 -5.67 -8.61
C THR A 225 -11.88 -6.74 -9.66
N GLN A 226 -12.73 -7.77 -9.69
CA GLN A 226 -12.67 -8.80 -10.72
C GLN A 226 -13.02 -8.21 -12.10
N THR A 227 -12.35 -8.67 -13.15
CA THR A 227 -12.54 -8.15 -14.51
C THR A 227 -12.10 -9.17 -15.57
N THR A 228 -12.12 -8.79 -16.84
CA THR A 228 -11.39 -9.46 -17.94
C THR A 228 -10.31 -8.55 -18.52
N VAL A 229 -9.46 -9.09 -19.41
CA VAL A 229 -8.47 -8.27 -20.13
C VAL A 229 -9.18 -7.23 -21.00
N GLU A 230 -10.24 -7.61 -21.69
CA GLU A 230 -11.00 -6.71 -22.57
C GLU A 230 -11.70 -5.58 -21.80
N GLU A 231 -12.26 -5.89 -20.63
CA GLU A 231 -12.85 -4.88 -19.75
C GLU A 231 -11.79 -3.94 -19.19
N PHE A 232 -10.63 -4.46 -18.80
CA PHE A 232 -9.51 -3.65 -18.34
C PHE A 232 -9.02 -2.68 -19.43
N GLU A 233 -8.91 -3.14 -20.68
CA GLU A 233 -8.54 -2.27 -21.80
C GLU A 233 -9.57 -1.14 -22.01
N LYS A 234 -10.87 -1.39 -21.75
CA LYS A 234 -11.86 -0.31 -21.78
C LYS A 234 -11.63 0.71 -20.67
N ILE A 235 -11.28 0.28 -19.45
CA ILE A 235 -10.98 1.20 -18.34
C ILE A 235 -9.87 2.17 -18.75
N ILE A 236 -8.74 1.65 -19.23
CA ILE A 236 -7.56 2.48 -19.49
C ILE A 236 -7.66 3.31 -20.77
N ASN A 237 -8.60 2.97 -21.67
CA ASN A 237 -8.89 3.69 -22.90
C ASN A 237 -10.28 4.35 -22.88
N SER A 238 -10.89 4.54 -21.71
CA SER A 238 -12.19 5.21 -21.62
C SER A 238 -12.03 6.68 -21.98
N ASP A 239 -12.77 7.13 -22.98
CA ASP A 239 -12.94 8.55 -23.35
C ASP A 239 -13.70 9.30 -22.23
#